data_AF-A0A3N1H7I5-F1
#
_entry.id   AF-A0A3N1H7I5-F1
#
_cell.length_a   1.000
_cell.length_b   1.000
_cell.length_c   1.000
_cell.angle_alpha   90.00
_cell.angle_beta   90.00
_cell.angle_gamma   90.00
#
_symmetry.space_group_name_H-M   'P 1'
#
loop_
_entity.id
_entity.type
_entity.pdbx_description
1 polymer ?
#
loop_
_entity_poly.entity_id
_entity_poly.type
_entity_poly.pdbx_seq_one_letter_code
_entity_poly.pdbx_strand_id
1 'polypeptide(L)' 'MAMPYEWWHSGYDRLCHAFTAHQASEAYFEAACAHSVPPEHVLRSRSGALCVPCLVEVGSAMEDDHTWRG' A
#
# COMPACT_ATOMS: atom_id res chain seq x y z
N MET A 1 14.09 6.74 6.64
CA MET A 1 13.20 7.61 5.83
C MET A 1 12.03 6.74 5.41
N ALA A 2 10.89 6.83 6.08
CA ALA A 2 9.70 6.09 5.67
C ALA A 2 9.32 6.52 4.24
N MET A 3 9.29 5.56 3.31
CA MET A 3 8.74 5.80 1.98
C MET A 3 7.24 6.04 2.12
N PRO A 4 6.67 7.14 1.57
CA PRO A 4 5.25 7.39 1.70
C PRO A 4 4.46 6.31 0.94
N TYR A 5 3.63 5.59 1.69
CA TYR A 5 2.69 4.62 1.14
C TYR A 5 1.35 5.31 0.83
N GLU A 6 0.82 5.02 -0.35
CA GLU A 6 -0.50 5.40 -0.79
C GLU A 6 -1.45 4.22 -0.63
N TRP A 7 -2.61 4.44 -0.03
CA TRP A 7 -3.58 3.37 0.24
C TRP A 7 -4.70 3.39 -0.79
N TRP A 8 -4.71 2.41 -1.69
CA TRP A 8 -5.66 2.32 -2.81
C TRP A 8 -6.37 0.98 -2.84
N HIS A 9 -7.56 0.95 -3.44
CA HIS A 9 -8.37 -0.25 -3.54
C HIS A 9 -7.96 -1.08 -4.77
N SER A 10 -7.76 -2.38 -4.57
CA SER A 10 -7.55 -3.37 -5.63
C SER A 10 -8.90 -3.97 -6.02
N GLY A 11 -9.28 -3.83 -7.29
CA GLY A 11 -10.45 -4.51 -7.84
C GLY A 11 -10.27 -6.03 -7.96
N TYR A 12 -9.06 -6.56 -7.76
CA TYR A 12 -8.74 -7.99 -7.90
C TYR A 12 -9.21 -8.80 -6.69
N ASP A 13 -8.91 -8.32 -5.48
CA ASP A 13 -9.27 -8.98 -4.21
C ASP A 13 -10.22 -8.15 -3.35
N ARG A 14 -10.59 -6.94 -3.81
CA ARG A 14 -11.49 -6.00 -3.15
C ARG A 14 -10.96 -5.49 -1.80
N LEU A 15 -9.66 -5.53 -1.61
CA LEU A 15 -8.99 -4.97 -0.44
C LEU A 15 -8.28 -3.65 -0.77
N CYS A 16 -8.04 -2.86 0.27
CA CYS A 16 -7.24 -1.66 0.18
C CYS A 16 -5.80 -1.96 0.62
N HIS A 17 -4.86 -1.78 -0.31
CA HIS A 17 -3.44 -2.11 -0.17
C HIS A 17 -2.60 -0.85 -0.08
N ALA A 18 -1.40 -0.99 0.52
CA ALA A 18 -0.41 0.06 0.60
C ALA A 18 0.56 -0.04 -0.59
N PHE A 19 0.47 0.89 -1.53
CA PHE A 19 1.36 0.99 -2.69
C PHE A 19 2.43 2.05 -2.43
N THR A 20 3.61 1.89 -3.03
CA THR A 20 4.65 2.93 -2.91
C THR A 20 4.36 4.10 -3.86
N ALA A 21 4.55 5.34 -3.39
CA ALA A 21 4.21 6.53 -4.18
C ALA A 21 5.04 6.71 -5.47
N HIS A 22 6.13 5.95 -5.66
CA HIS A 22 7.08 6.12 -6.77
C HIS A 22 6.88 5.12 -7.94
N GLN A 23 5.74 4.44 -8.04
CA GLN A 23 5.47 3.45 -9.11
C GLN A 23 4.98 4.06 -10.44
N ALA A 24 5.54 5.21 -10.85
CA ALA A 24 4.97 6.07 -11.89
C ALA A 24 4.90 5.49 -13.33
N SER A 25 5.43 4.29 -13.60
CA SER A 25 5.41 3.72 -14.95
C SER A 25 5.35 2.18 -15.02
N GLU A 26 4.82 1.50 -14.02
CA GLU A 26 4.88 0.04 -14.00
C GLU A 26 3.68 -0.63 -14.68
N ALA A 27 3.94 -1.78 -15.30
CA ALA A 27 2.89 -2.65 -15.87
C ALA A 27 1.92 -3.18 -14.80
N TYR A 28 2.30 -3.09 -13.53
CA TYR A 28 1.54 -3.44 -12.36
C TYR A 28 1.97 -2.53 -11.21
N PHE A 29 1.06 -2.25 -10.27
CA PHE A 29 1.40 -1.64 -8.99
C PHE A 29 1.69 -2.77 -7.99
N GLU A 30 2.83 -2.71 -7.32
CA GLU A 30 3.19 -3.67 -6.28
C GLU A 30 2.90 -3.09 -4.89
N ALA A 31 2.02 -3.74 -4.15
CA ALA A 31 1.73 -3.40 -2.77
C ALA A 31 2.87 -3.85 -1.83
N ALA A 32 2.91 -3.30 -0.62
CA ALA A 32 3.86 -3.68 0.42
C ALA A 32 3.84 -5.19 0.75
N CYS A 33 2.70 -5.86 0.59
CA CYS A 33 2.58 -7.31 0.75
C CYS A 33 3.00 -8.14 -0.48
N ALA A 34 3.70 -7.53 -1.44
CA ALA A 34 4.05 -8.08 -2.75
C ALA A 34 2.84 -8.46 -3.64
N HIS A 35 1.65 -7.96 -3.32
CA HIS A 35 0.47 -8.13 -4.17
C HIS A 35 0.56 -7.20 -5.37
N SER A 36 0.58 -7.76 -6.58
CA SER A 36 0.65 -7.00 -7.83
C SER A 36 -0.75 -6.77 -8.41
N VAL A 37 -1.06 -5.52 -8.75
CA VAL A 37 -2.36 -5.13 -9.30
C VAL A 37 -2.16 -4.38 -10.62
N PRO A 38 -2.77 -4.83 -11.73
CA PRO A 38 -2.74 -4.09 -12.98
C PRO A 38 -3.34 -2.68 -12.83
N PRO A 39 -2.81 -1.64 -13.52
CA PRO A 39 -3.29 -0.27 -13.39
C PRO A 39 -4.80 -0.09 -13.55
N GLU A 40 -5.43 -0.84 -14.45
CA GLU A 40 -6.86 -0.79 -14.72
C GLU A 40 -7.73 -1.40 -13.60
N HIS A 41 -7.11 -2.11 -12.66
CA HIS A 41 -7.75 -2.66 -11.46
C HIS A 41 -7.41 -1.87 -10.19
N VAL A 42 -6.59 -0.82 -10.28
CA VAL A 42 -6.29 0.07 -9.14
C VAL A 42 -7.27 1.23 -9.12
N LEU A 43 -8.09 1.30 -8.07
CA LEU A 43 -8.91 2.46 -7.78
C LEU A 43 -8.20 3.32 -6.75
N ARG A 44 -7.77 4.53 -7.15
CA ARG A 44 -7.11 5.54 -6.29
C ARG A 44 -8.07 6.18 -5.29
N SER A 45 -8.80 5.35 -4.56
CA SER A 45 -9.67 5.71 -3.44
C SER A 45 -9.39 4.75 -2.29
N ARG A 46 -9.45 5.27 -1.07
CA ARG A 46 -9.26 4.47 0.14
C ARG A 46 -10.60 3.88 0.56
N SER A 47 -11.00 2.77 -0.07
CA SER A 47 -12.30 2.13 0.11
C SER A 47 -12.18 0.63 0.39
N GLY A 48 -13.13 0.10 1.16
CA GLY A 48 -13.14 -1.32 1.56
C GLY A 48 -12.28 -1.61 2.78
N ALA A 49 -12.05 -2.90 3.03
CA ALA A 49 -11.23 -3.37 4.14
C ALA A 49 -9.74 -3.20 3.82
N LEU A 50 -8.95 -2.81 4.83
CA LEU A 50 -7.50 -2.73 4.68
C LEU A 50 -6.90 -4.15 4.62
N CYS A 51 -5.91 -4.31 3.76
CA CYS A 51 -5.11 -5.53 3.67
C CYS A 51 -4.27 -5.67 4.95
N VAL A 52 -4.54 -6.72 5.75
CA VAL A 52 -3.83 -6.97 7.02
C VAL A 52 -2.33 -7.15 6.83
N PRO A 53 -1.83 -7.91 5.83
CA PRO A 53 -0.40 -7.93 5.53
C PRO A 53 0.21 -6.55 5.28
N CYS A 54 -0.45 -5.69 4.48
CA CYS A 54 0.03 -4.32 4.25
C CYS A 54 0.06 -3.50 5.56
N LEU A 55 -0.92 -3.68 6.45
CA LEU A 55 -0.92 -2.99 7.74
C LEU A 55 0.29 -3.38 8.60
N VAL A 56 0.63 -4.67 8.62
CA VAL A 56 1.78 -5.18 9.39
C VAL A 56 3.08 -4.65 8.80
N GLU A 57 3.31 -4.79 7.49
CA GLU A 57 4.55 -4.34 6.84
C GLU A 57 4.78 -2.83 6.99
N VAL A 58 3.73 -2.03 6.76
CA VAL A 58 3.80 -0.57 6.92
C VAL A 58 4.03 -0.21 8.39
N GLY A 59 3.34 -0.86 9.32
CA GLY A 59 3.49 -0.62 10.75
C GLY A 59 4.90 -0.95 11.25
N SER A 60 5.46 -2.09 10.85
CA SER A 60 6.82 -2.48 11.21
C SER A 60 7.87 -1.50 10.68
N ALA A 61 7.70 -1.00 9.45
CA ALA A 61 8.59 0.02 8.89
C ALA A 61 8.53 1.37 9.62
N MET A 62 7.44 1.65 10.38
CA MET A 62 7.31 2.86 11.19
C MET A 62 8.02 2.76 12.54
N GLU A 63 8.21 1.55 13.10
CA GLU A 63 8.91 1.37 14.40
C GLU A 63 10.40 1.76 14.32
N ASP A 64 11.01 1.58 13.14
CA ASP A 64 12.36 2.05 12.83
C ASP A 64 12.47 3.59 12.73
N ASP A 65 11.34 4.29 12.66
CA ASP A 65 11.27 5.75 12.74
C ASP A 65 10.91 6.14 14.19
N HIS A 66 11.93 6.33 15.03
CA HIS A 66 11.82 6.69 16.46
C HIS A 66 11.08 8.01 16.76
N THR A 67 10.43 8.61 15.76
CA THR A 67 9.63 9.83 15.84
C THR A 67 8.18 9.59 16.27
N TRP A 68 7.71 8.34 16.38
CA TRP A 68 6.38 8.05 16.93
C TRP A 68 6.35 8.29 18.46
N ARG A 69 6.21 9.56 18.85
CA ARG A 69 5.66 9.98 20.13
C ARG A 69 4.29 10.58 19.86
N GLY A 70 3.28 10.08 20.58
CA GLY A 70 1.94 10.67 20.59
C GLY A 70 1.94 12.11 21.08
#